data_AF-A0AAI8MZP1-F1
#
_entry.id   AF-A0AAI8MZP1-F1
#
_cell.length_a   1.000
_cell.length_b   1.000
_cell.length_c   1.000
_cell.angle_alpha   90.00
_cell.angle_beta   90.00
_cell.angle_gamma   90.00
#
_symmetry.space_group_name_H-M   'P 1'
#
loop_
_entity.id
_entity.type
_entity.pdbx_description
1 polymer ?
#
loop_
_entity_poly.entity_id
_entity_poly.type
_entity_poly.pdbx_seq_one_letter_code
_entity_poly.pdbx_strand_id
1 'polypeptide(L)'
;MVKITKDFIPTGHNNRPGYVMNPAYITVHNTANTAQGASAAMHARYEKNPETPTSWHFTVDEKEIYQHLPLNENGWHAGDGNRGTGNRKSIGIEICENSDGDFEKAVANAQWLIKKLMKEQGISLANVVPHQHWSGKYCPRKLLDRWDSFKAGISGAPSKTENSPVDKTKESYIKNTVVADSLNVRTQRNANSSIVLALPKGSAVQYKKGSTQNGWGYIKYTNSKGATYSGYVNVRYIKSDAELEKTPSKSAPAKSSNKTSGGIKSVGKIKIVGVKSAAIIMDKPDRKNAKNVDTIGLGKTINISGSVKGSNNSKGYWEVIHGGKRRYVSGQYGKMV
;
A
#
# COMPACT_ATOMS: atom_id res chain seq x y z
N MET A 1 -19.04 16.55 21.37
CA MET A 1 -19.17 17.11 20.00
C MET A 1 -17.86 17.82 19.69
N VAL A 2 -17.25 17.61 18.52
CA VAL A 2 -15.98 18.27 18.16
C VAL A 2 -16.28 19.61 17.49
N LYS A 3 -15.54 20.66 17.84
CA LYS A 3 -15.71 21.99 17.24
C LYS A 3 -15.29 21.94 15.77
N ILE A 4 -16.14 22.48 14.89
CA ILE A 4 -15.83 22.70 13.47
C ILE A 4 -15.71 24.20 13.24
N THR A 5 -14.50 24.66 12.91
CA THR A 5 -14.22 26.05 12.52
C THR A 5 -14.24 26.14 10.99
N LYS A 6 -15.09 27.01 10.44
CA LYS A 6 -15.07 27.31 9.00
C LYS A 6 -14.02 28.38 8.73
N ASP A 7 -13.01 28.04 7.93
CA ASP A 7 -11.95 28.95 7.51
C ASP A 7 -11.67 28.68 6.03
N PHE A 8 -12.57 29.16 5.17
CA PHE A 8 -12.54 28.80 3.77
C PHE A 8 -11.37 29.42 3.02
N ILE A 9 -10.83 28.65 2.07
CA ILE A 9 -9.90 29.17 1.06
C ILE A 9 -10.61 30.32 0.32
N PRO A 10 -9.97 31.49 0.11
CA PRO A 10 -10.59 32.58 -0.63
C PRO A 10 -11.03 32.16 -2.03
N THR A 11 -12.14 32.72 -2.51
CA THR A 11 -12.60 32.53 -3.90
C THR A 11 -11.54 33.07 -4.87
N GLY A 12 -11.33 32.37 -5.99
CA GLY A 12 -10.35 32.77 -7.01
C GLY A 12 -8.95 32.19 -6.80
N HIS A 13 -8.67 31.56 -5.65
CA HIS A 13 -7.42 30.81 -5.47
C HIS A 13 -7.38 29.57 -6.39
N ASN A 14 -6.19 29.23 -6.90
CA ASN A 14 -5.99 28.12 -7.83
C ASN A 14 -6.45 26.75 -7.27
N ASN A 15 -6.31 26.55 -5.95
CA ASN A 15 -6.77 25.34 -5.27
C ASN A 15 -8.24 25.41 -4.81
N ARG A 16 -8.97 26.49 -5.08
CA ARG A 16 -10.43 26.55 -4.92
C ARG A 16 -11.08 26.58 -6.31
N PRO A 17 -11.23 25.42 -6.97
CA PRO A 17 -11.71 25.35 -8.36
C PRO A 17 -13.15 25.81 -8.56
N GLY A 18 -13.98 25.79 -7.52
CA GLY A 18 -15.35 26.29 -7.57
C GLY A 18 -16.31 25.46 -8.45
N TYR A 19 -15.95 24.25 -8.89
CA TYR A 19 -16.92 23.41 -9.57
C TYR A 19 -17.98 22.91 -8.60
N VAL A 20 -19.24 23.05 -9.00
CA VAL A 20 -20.38 22.51 -8.26
C VAL A 20 -20.21 21.01 -8.02
N MET A 21 -20.44 20.59 -6.79
CA MET A 21 -20.38 19.22 -6.33
C MET A 21 -21.68 18.87 -5.59
N ASN A 22 -22.27 17.73 -5.95
CA ASN A 22 -23.21 17.02 -5.09
C ASN A 22 -22.47 15.79 -4.53
N PRO A 23 -22.08 15.78 -3.24
CA PRO A 23 -21.18 14.76 -2.72
C PRO A 23 -21.86 13.40 -2.65
N ALA A 24 -21.24 12.40 -3.29
CA ALA A 24 -21.68 11.01 -3.27
C ALA A 24 -20.74 10.11 -2.45
N TYR A 25 -19.54 10.60 -2.12
CA TYR A 25 -18.48 9.88 -1.43
C TYR A 25 -17.81 10.72 -0.34
N ILE A 26 -17.12 10.05 0.57
CA ILE A 26 -16.18 10.68 1.52
C ILE A 26 -14.83 10.00 1.33
N THR A 27 -13.78 10.81 1.09
CA THR A 27 -12.41 10.34 0.90
C THR A 27 -11.58 10.66 2.13
N VAL A 28 -11.04 9.62 2.78
CA VAL A 28 -10.20 9.78 3.96
C VAL A 28 -8.72 9.75 3.58
N HIS A 29 -7.96 10.65 4.19
CA HIS A 29 -6.53 10.82 4.01
C HIS A 29 -5.79 10.87 5.37
N ASN A 30 -4.47 10.69 5.32
CA ASN A 30 -3.58 11.13 6.39
C ASN A 30 -2.59 12.13 5.82
N THR A 31 -2.27 13.16 6.61
CA THR A 31 -1.45 14.27 6.14
C THR A 31 -0.02 13.83 5.79
N ALA A 32 0.44 12.71 6.36
CA ALA A 32 1.83 12.27 6.35
C ALA A 32 2.82 13.33 6.90
N ASN A 33 2.31 14.35 7.60
CA ASN A 33 3.09 15.41 8.20
C ASN A 33 3.17 15.19 9.70
N THR A 34 4.31 14.65 10.16
CA THR A 34 4.57 14.36 11.57
C THR A 34 5.28 15.50 12.29
N ALA A 35 5.49 16.65 11.64
CA ALA A 35 6.13 17.78 12.28
C ALA A 35 5.30 18.27 13.48
N GLN A 36 5.99 18.69 14.54
CA GLN A 36 5.35 19.34 15.68
C GLN A 36 4.57 20.57 15.22
N GLY A 37 3.33 20.72 15.70
CA GLY A 37 2.46 21.85 15.34
C GLY A 37 1.79 21.72 13.97
N ALA A 38 1.93 20.59 13.26
CA ALA A 38 1.20 20.32 12.00
C ALA A 38 -0.29 19.96 12.23
N SER A 39 -0.98 20.77 13.02
CA SER A 39 -2.37 20.63 13.46
C SER A 39 -3.40 20.97 12.37
N ALA A 40 -4.69 20.85 12.66
CA ALA A 40 -5.76 21.23 11.74
C ALA A 40 -5.74 22.73 11.43
N ALA A 41 -5.50 23.56 12.45
CA ALA A 41 -5.37 25.02 12.29
C ALA A 41 -4.15 25.41 11.42
N MET A 42 -3.05 24.64 11.48
CA MET A 42 -1.91 24.85 10.60
C MET A 42 -2.27 24.57 9.14
N HIS A 43 -2.94 23.44 8.87
CA HIS A 43 -3.36 23.10 7.51
C HIS A 43 -4.38 24.11 6.93
N ALA A 44 -5.25 24.68 7.77
CA ALA A 44 -6.14 25.78 7.35
C ALA A 44 -5.36 27.02 6.86
N ARG A 45 -4.26 27.37 7.53
CA ARG A 45 -3.36 28.45 7.06
C ARG A 45 -2.62 28.06 5.77
N TYR A 46 -2.17 26.81 5.67
CA TYR A 46 -1.46 26.29 4.50
C TYR A 46 -2.32 26.29 3.23
N GLU A 47 -3.59 25.88 3.32
CA GLU A 47 -4.50 25.84 2.16
C GLU A 47 -4.84 27.24 1.61
N LYS A 48 -4.67 28.28 2.42
CA LYS A 48 -4.84 29.68 1.98
C LYS A 48 -3.61 30.27 1.28
N ASN A 49 -2.50 29.55 1.20
CA ASN A 49 -1.35 30.01 0.42
C ASN A 49 -1.68 29.92 -1.09
N PRO A 50 -1.51 31.00 -1.88
CA PRO A 50 -1.85 31.02 -3.31
C PRO A 50 -1.06 30.00 -4.15
N GLU A 51 0.11 29.57 -3.68
CA GLU A 51 0.95 28.57 -4.36
C GLU A 51 0.56 27.12 -4.04
N THR A 52 -0.33 26.90 -3.06
CA THR A 52 -0.77 25.55 -2.70
C THR A 52 -1.60 24.97 -3.86
N PRO A 53 -1.22 23.84 -4.47
CA PRO A 53 -1.92 23.30 -5.64
C PRO A 53 -3.07 22.34 -5.28
N THR A 54 -3.17 21.95 -4.01
CA THR A 54 -4.13 20.96 -3.51
C THR A 54 -5.15 21.58 -2.57
N SER A 55 -6.30 20.93 -2.42
CA SER A 55 -7.31 21.33 -1.44
C SER A 55 -8.21 20.17 -1.05
N TRP A 56 -8.72 20.23 0.17
CA TRP A 56 -9.70 19.27 0.69
C TRP A 56 -10.69 19.98 1.62
N HIS A 57 -11.76 19.31 2.01
CA HIS A 57 -12.85 19.97 2.71
C HIS A 57 -12.58 20.13 4.18
N PHE A 58 -11.99 19.13 4.83
CA PHE A 58 -11.73 19.16 6.27
C PHE A 58 -10.34 18.67 6.65
N THR A 59 -9.75 19.27 7.67
CA THR A 59 -8.64 18.68 8.43
C THR A 59 -9.05 18.46 9.87
N VAL A 60 -8.68 17.31 10.41
CA VAL A 60 -9.04 16.84 11.76
C VAL A 60 -7.79 16.57 12.57
N ASP A 61 -7.70 17.15 13.76
CA ASP A 61 -6.70 16.79 14.77
C ASP A 61 -7.37 16.31 16.06
N GLU A 62 -6.59 16.14 17.14
CA GLU A 62 -7.07 15.60 18.41
C GLU A 62 -7.98 16.55 19.20
N LYS A 63 -8.04 17.84 18.82
CA LYS A 63 -8.76 18.90 19.54
C LYS A 63 -9.93 19.45 18.73
N GLU A 64 -9.74 19.69 17.44
CA GLU A 64 -10.68 20.44 16.61
C GLU A 64 -10.65 20.03 15.13
N ILE A 65 -11.57 20.60 14.37
CA ILE A 65 -11.74 20.36 12.94
C ILE A 65 -11.80 21.72 12.25
N TYR A 66 -11.06 21.86 11.15
CA TYR A 66 -11.18 23.01 10.24
C TYR A 66 -11.83 22.59 8.93
N GLN A 67 -12.74 23.44 8.42
CA GLN A 67 -13.36 23.28 7.12
C GLN A 67 -12.83 24.34 6.16
N HIS A 68 -12.23 23.91 5.05
CA HIS A 68 -11.52 24.78 4.09
C HIS A 68 -12.31 25.03 2.80
N LEU A 69 -13.24 24.13 2.47
CA LEU A 69 -14.13 24.25 1.32
C LEU A 69 -15.59 24.02 1.72
N PRO A 70 -16.55 24.74 1.09
CA PRO A 70 -17.96 24.43 1.26
C PRO A 70 -18.29 23.08 0.58
N LEU A 71 -19.30 22.37 1.10
CA LEU A 71 -19.62 20.99 0.65
C LEU A 71 -20.21 20.91 -0.77
N ASN A 72 -20.68 22.04 -1.29
CA ASN A 72 -21.20 22.16 -2.66
C ASN A 72 -20.12 22.50 -3.69
N GLU A 73 -18.85 22.59 -3.29
CA GLU A 73 -17.70 22.80 -4.17
C GLU A 73 -16.71 21.63 -4.08
N ASN A 74 -16.04 21.33 -5.18
CA ASN A 74 -15.03 20.27 -5.22
C ASN A 74 -13.65 20.75 -4.71
N GLY A 75 -12.77 19.81 -4.36
CA GLY A 75 -11.36 20.06 -4.07
C GLY A 75 -10.40 19.24 -4.95
N TRP A 76 -9.10 19.49 -4.84
CA TRP A 76 -8.04 18.74 -5.53
C TRP A 76 -7.23 17.88 -4.55
N HIS A 77 -7.69 16.66 -4.29
CA HIS A 77 -7.06 15.77 -3.31
C HIS A 77 -6.97 14.29 -3.72
N ALA A 78 -7.82 13.79 -4.62
CA ALA A 78 -7.96 12.35 -4.90
C ALA A 78 -6.99 11.82 -5.97
N GLY A 79 -6.32 12.72 -6.71
CA GLY A 79 -5.32 12.34 -7.72
C GLY A 79 -5.89 11.63 -8.95
N ASP A 80 -7.19 11.73 -9.21
CA ASP A 80 -7.89 11.11 -10.34
C ASP A 80 -8.28 12.12 -11.44
N GLY A 81 -7.57 13.25 -11.50
CA GLY A 81 -7.70 14.29 -12.52
C GLY A 81 -8.95 15.17 -12.37
N ASN A 82 -9.21 15.99 -13.39
CA ASN A 82 -10.22 17.07 -13.33
C ASN A 82 -11.67 16.58 -13.46
N ARG A 83 -11.86 15.34 -13.90
CA ARG A 83 -13.17 14.70 -14.12
C ARG A 83 -13.37 13.44 -13.29
N GLY A 84 -12.39 13.08 -12.47
CA GLY A 84 -12.45 11.89 -11.62
C GLY A 84 -13.50 12.01 -10.53
N THR A 85 -14.09 10.88 -10.15
CA THR A 85 -15.17 10.83 -9.14
C THR A 85 -14.67 11.26 -7.76
N GLY A 86 -13.43 10.92 -7.41
CA GLY A 86 -12.82 11.32 -6.15
C GLY A 86 -12.75 12.85 -6.03
N ASN A 87 -12.11 13.53 -6.98
CA ASN A 87 -12.03 14.99 -6.93
C ASN A 87 -13.38 15.69 -7.10
N ARG A 88 -14.30 15.14 -7.91
CA ARG A 88 -15.52 15.86 -8.35
C ARG A 88 -16.80 15.49 -7.60
N LYS A 89 -16.79 14.42 -6.81
CA LYS A 89 -17.98 13.91 -6.10
C LYS A 89 -17.68 13.41 -4.69
N SER A 90 -16.52 13.73 -4.11
CA SER A 90 -16.20 13.32 -2.75
C SER A 90 -15.79 14.49 -1.85
N ILE A 91 -16.14 14.35 -0.57
CA ILE A 91 -15.66 15.22 0.50
C ILE A 91 -14.31 14.69 0.99
N GLY A 92 -13.24 15.47 0.82
CA GLY A 92 -11.90 15.14 1.30
C GLY A 92 -11.71 15.47 2.78
N ILE A 93 -11.23 14.49 3.55
CA ILE A 93 -10.94 14.64 4.98
C ILE A 93 -9.50 14.20 5.26
N GLU A 94 -8.66 15.14 5.69
CA GLU A 94 -7.31 14.88 6.19
C GLU A 94 -7.31 14.65 7.71
N ILE A 95 -6.57 13.63 8.15
CA ILE A 95 -6.35 13.34 9.57
C ILE A 95 -4.89 13.63 9.91
N CYS A 96 -4.66 14.55 10.84
CA CYS A 96 -3.34 15.00 11.27
C CYS A 96 -2.50 13.89 11.89
N GLU A 97 -1.17 14.01 11.74
CA GLU A 97 -0.17 13.08 12.28
C GLU A 97 0.92 13.80 13.11
N ASN A 98 0.70 15.07 13.48
CA ASN A 98 1.68 15.90 14.18
C ASN A 98 2.16 15.23 15.48
N SER A 99 3.47 15.26 15.74
CA SER A 99 4.11 14.51 16.83
C SER A 99 3.66 14.93 18.24
N ASP A 100 3.12 16.14 18.38
CA ASP A 100 2.55 16.70 19.60
C ASP A 100 1.02 16.48 19.73
N GLY A 101 0.41 15.75 18.78
CA GLY A 101 -1.01 15.40 18.78
C GLY A 101 -1.26 13.94 19.17
N ASP A 102 -2.51 13.62 19.49
CA ASP A 102 -2.99 12.26 19.72
C ASP A 102 -3.70 11.74 18.45
N PHE A 103 -2.99 10.88 17.71
CA PHE A 103 -3.51 10.33 16.46
C PHE A 103 -4.80 9.52 16.63
N GLU A 104 -4.96 8.74 17.71
CA GLU A 104 -6.16 7.92 17.89
C GLU A 104 -7.37 8.79 18.26
N LYS A 105 -7.15 9.88 19.00
CA LYS A 105 -8.19 10.87 19.25
C LYS A 105 -8.56 11.65 17.97
N ALA A 106 -7.58 11.98 17.12
CA ALA A 106 -7.86 12.55 15.79
C ALA A 106 -8.67 11.59 14.92
N VAL A 107 -8.37 10.28 14.97
CA VAL A 107 -9.16 9.23 14.30
C VAL A 107 -10.60 9.18 14.83
N ALA A 108 -10.80 9.22 16.16
CA ALA A 108 -12.14 9.25 16.75
C ALA A 108 -12.94 10.50 16.35
N ASN A 109 -12.28 11.67 16.32
CA ASN A 109 -12.87 12.92 15.85
C ASN A 109 -13.26 12.83 14.36
N ALA A 110 -12.42 12.19 13.53
CA ALA A 110 -12.71 11.97 12.12
C ALA A 110 -13.88 11.01 11.92
N GLN A 111 -13.97 9.93 12.72
CA GLN A 111 -15.12 9.03 12.68
C GLN A 111 -16.43 9.74 13.04
N TRP A 112 -16.40 10.60 14.06
CA TRP A 112 -17.53 11.45 14.43
C TRP A 112 -17.95 12.37 13.28
N LEU A 113 -16.98 13.05 12.65
CA LEU A 113 -17.23 13.93 11.51
C LEU A 113 -17.83 13.17 10.33
N ILE A 114 -17.25 12.03 9.96
CA ILE A 114 -17.72 11.21 8.85
C ILE A 114 -19.15 10.73 9.09
N LYS A 115 -19.47 10.27 10.31
CA LYS A 115 -20.84 9.87 10.68
C LYS A 115 -21.83 11.03 10.52
N LYS A 116 -21.45 12.24 10.94
CA LYS A 116 -22.25 13.45 10.77
C LYS A 116 -22.48 13.76 9.28
N LEU A 117 -21.42 13.78 8.47
CA LEU A 117 -21.50 14.07 7.03
C LEU A 117 -22.31 13.02 6.27
N MET A 118 -22.17 11.74 6.61
CA MET A 118 -22.99 10.66 6.04
C MET A 118 -24.48 10.92 6.24
N LYS A 119 -24.89 11.30 7.45
CA LYS A 119 -26.29 11.62 7.77
C LYS A 119 -26.77 12.85 7.00
N GLU A 120 -25.97 13.92 6.96
CA GLU A 120 -26.36 15.19 6.36
C GLU A 120 -26.41 15.17 4.83
N GLN A 121 -25.56 14.37 4.20
CA GLN A 121 -25.44 14.31 2.74
C GLN A 121 -26.07 13.04 2.14
N GLY A 122 -26.67 12.17 2.96
CA GLY A 122 -27.24 10.90 2.50
C GLY A 122 -26.21 9.92 1.94
N ILE A 123 -24.96 9.99 2.41
CA ILE A 123 -23.86 9.15 1.93
C ILE A 123 -23.80 7.86 2.74
N SER A 124 -23.85 6.71 2.05
CA SER A 124 -23.75 5.40 2.69
C SER A 124 -22.34 5.11 3.22
N LEU A 125 -22.21 4.24 4.23
CA LEU A 125 -20.90 3.80 4.72
C LEU A 125 -20.06 3.15 3.61
N ALA A 126 -20.69 2.50 2.63
CA ALA A 126 -20.00 1.90 1.49
C ALA A 126 -19.21 2.94 0.68
N ASN A 127 -19.71 4.17 0.61
CA ASN A 127 -19.09 5.28 -0.11
C ASN A 127 -18.08 6.08 0.72
N VAL A 128 -17.76 5.63 1.94
CA VAL A 128 -16.57 6.08 2.68
C VAL A 128 -15.38 5.24 2.24
N VAL A 129 -14.44 5.87 1.53
CA VAL A 129 -13.31 5.21 0.86
C VAL A 129 -11.97 5.86 1.22
N PRO A 130 -10.85 5.11 1.19
CA PRO A 130 -9.53 5.69 1.33
C PRO A 130 -9.13 6.38 0.02
N HIS A 131 -8.20 7.35 0.06
CA HIS A 131 -7.60 7.91 -1.17
C HIS A 131 -7.09 6.81 -2.12
N GLN A 132 -6.52 5.72 -1.58
CA GLN A 132 -6.06 4.57 -2.37
C GLN A 132 -7.11 4.04 -3.35
N HIS A 133 -8.41 4.17 -3.04
CA HIS A 133 -9.49 3.76 -3.93
C HIS A 133 -9.46 4.47 -5.29
N TRP A 134 -9.06 5.73 -5.32
CA TRP A 134 -9.10 6.58 -6.52
C TRP A 134 -7.84 6.47 -7.38
N SER A 135 -6.67 6.70 -6.77
CA SER A 135 -5.40 6.83 -7.49
C SER A 135 -4.43 5.66 -7.25
N GLY A 136 -4.73 4.77 -6.30
CA GLY A 136 -3.79 3.74 -5.83
C GLY A 136 -2.72 4.24 -4.87
N LYS A 137 -2.64 5.55 -4.56
CA LYS A 137 -1.72 6.10 -3.55
C LYS A 137 -1.94 5.40 -2.20
N TYR A 138 -0.86 5.01 -1.52
CA TYR A 138 -0.94 4.41 -0.17
C TYR A 138 -1.31 5.46 0.89
N CYS A 139 -2.59 5.86 0.89
CA CYS A 139 -3.19 6.85 1.76
C CYS A 139 -4.64 6.44 2.04
N PRO A 140 -5.13 6.51 3.30
CA PRO A 140 -4.50 6.97 4.54
C PRO A 140 -3.50 5.96 5.13
N ARG A 141 -2.20 6.30 5.15
CA ARG A 141 -1.11 5.35 5.38
C ARG A 141 -1.17 4.61 6.73
N LYS A 142 -1.72 5.24 7.78
CA LYS A 142 -1.85 4.67 9.13
C LYS A 142 -3.18 3.93 9.35
N LEU A 143 -4.11 4.03 8.41
CA LEU A 143 -5.44 3.43 8.52
C LEU A 143 -5.71 2.32 7.51
N LEU A 144 -4.96 2.22 6.40
CA LEU A 144 -5.17 1.17 5.39
C LEU A 144 -5.12 -0.26 6.00
N ASP A 145 -4.16 -0.53 6.90
CA ASP A 145 -4.01 -1.83 7.59
C ASP A 145 -5.16 -2.15 8.58
N ARG A 146 -5.96 -1.14 8.95
CA ARG A 146 -7.07 -1.22 9.93
C ARG A 146 -8.35 -0.55 9.42
N TRP A 147 -8.52 -0.53 8.10
CA TRP A 147 -9.57 0.25 7.44
C TRP A 147 -10.97 -0.24 7.81
N ASP A 148 -11.15 -1.57 7.89
CA ASP A 148 -12.42 -2.17 8.31
C ASP A 148 -12.78 -1.76 9.75
N SER A 149 -11.80 -1.78 10.66
CA SER A 149 -11.99 -1.32 12.05
C SER A 149 -12.28 0.18 12.13
N PHE A 150 -11.60 0.99 11.30
CA PHE A 150 -11.91 2.41 11.18
C PHE A 150 -13.35 2.63 10.72
N LYS A 151 -13.82 1.91 9.69
CA LYS A 151 -15.21 1.99 9.21
C LYS A 151 -16.22 1.49 10.22
N ALA A 152 -15.90 0.45 10.98
CA ALA A 152 -16.75 -0.04 12.07
C ALA A 152 -17.01 1.07 13.11
N GLY A 153 -15.95 1.78 13.53
CA GLY A 153 -16.08 2.90 14.48
C GLY A 153 -16.93 4.08 13.99
N ILE A 154 -17.06 4.28 12.67
CA ILE A 154 -17.99 5.29 12.11
C ILE A 154 -19.44 4.87 12.35
N SER A 155 -19.78 3.62 12.06
CA SER A 155 -21.16 3.13 12.17
C SER A 155 -21.66 3.08 13.62
N GLY A 156 -20.75 2.98 14.60
CA GLY A 156 -21.09 2.67 15.98
C GLY A 156 -21.62 1.24 16.15
N ALA A 157 -21.57 0.41 15.10
CA ALA A 157 -21.82 -1.00 15.25
C ALA A 157 -20.71 -1.58 16.14
N PRO A 158 -21.06 -2.47 17.10
CA PRO A 158 -20.04 -3.32 17.70
C PRO A 158 -19.30 -3.99 16.55
N SER A 159 -17.97 -3.88 16.57
CA SER A 159 -17.12 -4.71 15.73
C SER A 159 -17.70 -6.13 15.79
N LYS A 160 -18.09 -6.71 14.65
CA LYS A 160 -18.31 -8.16 14.55
C LYS A 160 -16.94 -8.84 14.63
N THR A 161 -16.29 -8.67 15.77
CA THR A 161 -15.29 -9.56 16.32
C THR A 161 -16.09 -10.52 17.16
N GLU A 162 -16.19 -11.76 16.69
CA GLU A 162 -16.56 -12.88 17.54
C GLU A 162 -15.77 -12.77 18.84
N ASN A 163 -16.47 -13.00 19.96
CA ASN A 163 -15.90 -13.04 21.30
C ASN A 163 -14.64 -13.91 21.31
N SER A 164 -13.50 -13.26 21.46
CA SER A 164 -12.32 -13.86 22.06
C SER A 164 -11.65 -12.76 22.86
N PRO A 165 -11.28 -13.03 24.12
CA PRO A 165 -10.76 -12.01 25.03
C PRO A 165 -9.57 -11.31 24.38
N VAL A 166 -9.65 -9.97 24.32
CA VAL A 166 -8.59 -9.12 23.80
C VAL A 166 -7.42 -9.18 24.78
N ASP A 167 -6.51 -10.11 24.52
CA ASP A 167 -5.15 -10.01 25.01
C ASP A 167 -4.41 -8.95 24.17
N LYS A 168 -3.86 -7.94 24.85
CA LYS A 168 -3.10 -6.82 24.28
C LYS A 168 -1.72 -7.29 23.81
N THR A 169 -1.67 -8.22 22.85
CA THR A 169 -0.40 -8.69 22.27
C THR A 169 -0.18 -8.09 20.88
N LYS A 170 1.04 -7.60 20.67
CA LYS A 170 1.60 -7.06 19.41
C LYS A 170 0.99 -7.72 18.17
N GLU A 171 0.59 -6.93 17.16
CA GLU A 171 0.15 -7.45 15.86
C GLU A 171 1.12 -8.54 15.37
N SER A 172 0.69 -9.81 15.41
CA SER A 172 1.56 -10.94 15.03
C SER A 172 1.42 -11.22 13.54
N TYR A 173 2.44 -10.82 12.79
CA TYR A 173 2.60 -11.22 11.40
C TYR A 173 3.44 -12.49 11.34
N ILE A 174 2.97 -13.47 10.58
CA ILE A 174 3.72 -14.69 10.30
C ILE A 174 4.16 -14.70 8.84
N LYS A 175 5.31 -15.31 8.57
CA LYS A 175 5.81 -15.47 7.21
C LYS A 175 5.02 -16.57 6.53
N ASN A 176 4.39 -16.23 5.40
CA ASN A 176 3.80 -17.18 4.48
C ASN A 176 4.45 -17.03 3.09
N THR A 177 4.28 -18.04 2.26
CA THR A 177 4.82 -18.10 0.89
C THR A 177 3.67 -18.27 -0.08
N VAL A 178 3.66 -17.47 -1.15
CA VAL A 178 2.70 -17.61 -2.25
C VAL A 178 2.92 -18.93 -2.98
N VAL A 179 1.88 -19.76 -3.11
CA VAL A 179 1.97 -21.07 -3.78
C VAL A 179 1.34 -21.08 -5.18
N ALA A 180 0.56 -20.06 -5.53
CA ALA A 180 0.01 -19.87 -6.87
C ALA A 180 1.03 -19.25 -7.83
N ASP A 181 0.94 -19.57 -9.13
CA ASP A 181 1.83 -19.01 -10.16
C ASP A 181 1.77 -17.47 -10.23
N SER A 182 0.58 -16.92 -10.01
CA SER A 182 0.35 -15.49 -9.82
C SER A 182 -0.78 -15.28 -8.82
N LEU A 183 -0.53 -14.42 -7.82
CA LEU A 183 -1.50 -14.07 -6.79
C LEU A 183 -1.73 -12.56 -6.77
N ASN A 184 -2.93 -12.13 -7.13
CA ASN A 184 -3.31 -10.73 -7.02
C ASN A 184 -3.51 -10.35 -5.55
N VAL A 185 -2.73 -9.37 -5.10
CA VAL A 185 -2.99 -8.59 -3.88
C VAL A 185 -4.00 -7.54 -4.24
N ARG A 186 -5.09 -7.47 -3.48
CA ARG A 186 -6.25 -6.64 -3.80
C ARG A 186 -6.55 -5.62 -2.72
N THR A 187 -7.25 -4.56 -3.09
CA THR A 187 -7.64 -3.49 -2.17
C THR A 187 -8.76 -3.91 -1.22
N GLN A 188 -9.54 -4.95 -1.55
CA GLN A 188 -10.59 -5.49 -0.69
C GLN A 188 -10.59 -7.04 -0.69
N ARG A 189 -11.35 -7.63 0.25
CA ARG A 189 -11.54 -9.08 0.45
C ARG A 189 -12.45 -9.73 -0.58
N ASN A 190 -12.28 -9.39 -1.86
CA ASN A 190 -13.04 -9.97 -2.95
C ASN A 190 -12.26 -9.91 -4.27
N ALA A 191 -12.60 -10.81 -5.20
CA ALA A 191 -11.91 -10.95 -6.47
C ALA A 191 -12.18 -9.82 -7.48
N ASN A 192 -13.18 -8.97 -7.23
CA ASN A 192 -13.60 -7.90 -8.14
C ASN A 192 -12.96 -6.54 -7.81
N SER A 193 -12.33 -6.43 -6.64
CA SER A 193 -11.65 -5.21 -6.22
C SER A 193 -10.32 -4.99 -6.95
N SER A 194 -9.92 -3.73 -7.03
CA SER A 194 -8.70 -3.28 -7.70
C SER A 194 -7.47 -4.06 -7.24
N ILE A 195 -6.60 -4.36 -8.20
CA ILE A 195 -5.34 -5.07 -7.95
C ILE A 195 -4.29 -4.04 -7.50
N VAL A 196 -3.71 -4.26 -6.32
CA VAL A 196 -2.56 -3.49 -5.81
C VAL A 196 -1.29 -3.92 -6.55
N LEU A 197 -1.05 -5.23 -6.60
CA LEU A 197 0.00 -5.87 -7.40
C LEU A 197 -0.31 -7.35 -7.59
N ALA A 198 0.43 -7.99 -8.50
CA ALA A 198 0.48 -9.43 -8.62
C ALA A 198 1.79 -9.97 -8.04
N LEU A 199 1.69 -10.95 -7.15
CA LEU A 199 2.83 -11.63 -6.54
C LEU A 199 3.11 -12.93 -7.29
N PRO A 200 4.35 -13.20 -7.70
CA PRO A 200 4.72 -14.50 -8.26
C PRO A 200 4.75 -15.58 -7.17
N LYS A 201 4.64 -16.84 -7.61
CA LYS A 201 4.90 -18.02 -6.76
C LYS A 201 6.24 -17.90 -6.04
N GLY A 202 6.26 -18.32 -4.78
CA GLY A 202 7.44 -18.24 -3.90
C GLY A 202 7.60 -16.91 -3.19
N SER A 203 6.77 -15.89 -3.47
CA SER A 203 6.86 -14.60 -2.77
C SER A 203 6.63 -14.79 -1.27
N ALA A 204 7.60 -14.36 -0.47
CA ALA A 204 7.43 -14.29 0.98
C ALA A 204 6.58 -13.08 1.33
N VAL A 205 5.51 -13.32 2.09
CA VAL A 205 4.59 -12.31 2.57
C VAL A 205 4.46 -12.40 4.09
N GLN A 206 4.26 -11.26 4.73
CA GLN A 206 3.90 -11.18 6.14
C GLN A 206 2.39 -11.24 6.23
N TYR A 207 1.85 -12.40 6.55
CA TYR A 207 0.42 -12.62 6.76
C TYR A 207 0.03 -12.23 8.19
N LYS A 208 -1.00 -11.39 8.33
CA LYS A 208 -1.51 -10.95 9.63
C LYS A 208 -2.35 -12.07 10.26
N LYS A 209 -1.87 -12.67 11.35
CA LYS A 209 -2.58 -13.75 12.04
C LYS A 209 -3.96 -13.25 12.51
N GLY A 210 -4.99 -14.07 12.32
CA GLY A 210 -6.38 -13.72 12.65
C GLY A 210 -7.07 -12.79 11.64
N SER A 211 -6.42 -12.42 10.54
CA SER A 211 -7.02 -11.51 9.55
C SER A 211 -7.91 -12.19 8.50
N THR A 212 -8.03 -13.52 8.49
CA THR A 212 -8.86 -14.23 7.51
C THR A 212 -10.34 -13.95 7.71
N GLN A 213 -11.00 -13.48 6.65
CA GLN A 213 -12.45 -13.38 6.58
C GLN A 213 -12.90 -13.76 5.17
N ASN A 214 -13.88 -14.66 5.06
CA ASN A 214 -14.42 -15.17 3.79
C ASN A 214 -13.33 -15.69 2.82
N GLY A 215 -12.28 -16.33 3.37
CA GLY A 215 -11.16 -16.86 2.59
C GLY A 215 -10.14 -15.82 2.14
N TRP A 216 -10.24 -14.56 2.57
CA TRP A 216 -9.28 -13.49 2.28
C TRP A 216 -8.54 -13.06 3.54
N GLY A 217 -7.21 -12.97 3.44
CA GLY A 217 -6.32 -12.60 4.53
C GLY A 217 -5.47 -11.39 4.16
N TYR A 218 -5.07 -10.63 5.18
CA TYR A 218 -4.25 -9.45 4.99
C TYR A 218 -2.77 -9.80 4.97
N ILE A 219 -2.05 -9.28 3.98
CA ILE A 219 -0.61 -9.47 3.86
C ILE A 219 0.12 -8.13 3.72
N LYS A 220 1.37 -8.11 4.18
CA LYS A 220 2.38 -7.13 3.78
C LYS A 220 3.42 -7.82 2.91
N TYR A 221 3.84 -7.16 1.86
CA TYR A 221 4.89 -7.60 0.96
C TYR A 221 5.89 -6.47 0.78
N THR A 222 7.12 -6.67 1.24
CA THR A 222 8.21 -5.73 1.01
C THR A 222 9.02 -6.23 -0.18
N ASN A 223 9.07 -5.42 -1.24
CA ASN A 223 9.87 -5.75 -2.41
C ASN A 223 11.37 -5.56 -2.12
N SER A 224 12.23 -5.97 -3.06
CA SER A 224 13.69 -5.86 -2.91
C SER A 224 14.20 -4.42 -2.76
N LYS A 225 13.39 -3.42 -3.11
CA LYS A 225 13.69 -1.99 -2.97
C LYS A 225 13.26 -1.42 -1.62
N GLY A 226 12.76 -2.26 -0.71
CA GLY A 226 12.24 -1.83 0.59
C GLY A 226 10.86 -1.18 0.53
N ALA A 227 10.22 -1.12 -0.65
CA ALA A 227 8.85 -0.62 -0.75
C ALA A 227 7.88 -1.70 -0.28
N THR A 228 7.06 -1.36 0.71
CA THR A 228 6.05 -2.25 1.28
C THR A 228 4.70 -1.98 0.63
N TYR A 229 4.10 -3.05 0.15
CA TYR A 229 2.74 -3.10 -0.36
C TYR A 229 1.91 -3.94 0.58
N SER A 230 0.67 -3.53 0.78
CA SER A 230 -0.25 -4.25 1.64
C SER A 230 -1.59 -4.41 0.95
N GLY A 231 -2.31 -5.46 1.30
CA GLY A 231 -3.65 -5.71 0.78
C GLY A 231 -4.13 -7.12 1.10
N TYR A 232 -5.21 -7.51 0.46
CA TYR A 232 -5.87 -8.78 0.68
C TYR A 232 -5.51 -9.80 -0.39
N VAL A 233 -5.25 -11.03 0.03
CA VAL A 233 -5.06 -12.18 -0.86
C VAL A 233 -5.99 -13.30 -0.42
N ASN A 234 -6.37 -14.17 -1.36
CA ASN A 234 -7.10 -15.37 -1.00
C ASN A 234 -6.13 -16.35 -0.30
N VAL A 235 -6.41 -16.67 0.96
CA VAL A 235 -5.45 -17.36 1.85
C VAL A 235 -5.11 -18.77 1.38
N ARG A 236 -5.95 -19.39 0.54
CA ARG A 236 -5.66 -20.71 -0.05
C ARG A 236 -4.41 -20.72 -0.94
N TYR A 237 -3.93 -19.55 -1.36
CA TYR A 237 -2.76 -19.39 -2.21
C TYR A 237 -1.50 -18.92 -1.46
N ILE A 238 -1.54 -18.92 -0.12
CA ILE A 238 -0.36 -18.70 0.72
C ILE A 238 -0.24 -19.82 1.75
N LYS A 239 0.97 -20.25 2.05
CA LYS A 239 1.24 -21.29 3.07
C LYS A 239 2.32 -20.83 4.03
N SER A 240 2.14 -21.10 5.33
CA SER A 240 3.22 -20.98 6.30
C SER A 240 4.32 -22.01 6.06
N ASP A 241 5.51 -21.80 6.63
CA ASP A 241 6.62 -22.75 6.51
C ASP A 241 6.20 -24.15 7.04
N ALA A 242 5.42 -24.22 8.13
CA ALA A 242 4.89 -25.48 8.68
C ALA A 242 3.86 -26.19 7.77
N GLU A 243 3.09 -25.45 6.97
CA GLU A 243 2.13 -26.03 6.01
C GLU A 243 2.81 -26.51 4.71
N LEU A 244 4.01 -26.00 4.43
CA LEU A 244 4.85 -26.50 3.35
C LEU A 244 5.53 -27.81 3.75
N GLU A 245 5.94 -27.94 5.02
CA GLU A 245 6.58 -29.13 5.59
C GLU A 245 5.65 -30.35 5.69
N LYS A 246 4.31 -30.15 5.79
CA LYS A 246 3.33 -31.25 5.82
C LYS A 246 3.06 -31.93 4.46
N THR A 247 3.86 -31.65 3.44
CA THR A 247 3.79 -32.33 2.13
C THR A 247 4.94 -33.33 2.02
N PRO A 248 4.71 -34.64 1.80
CA PRO A 248 5.77 -35.64 1.92
C PRO A 248 6.69 -35.62 0.70
N SER A 249 7.97 -35.32 0.91
CA SER A 249 9.06 -35.78 0.03
C SER A 249 10.39 -35.82 0.76
N LYS A 250 10.71 -37.03 1.25
CA LYS A 250 12.01 -37.71 1.41
C LYS A 250 13.29 -36.86 1.67
N SER A 251 13.83 -37.10 2.86
CA SER A 251 15.23 -37.01 3.37
C SER A 251 16.35 -37.16 2.31
N ALA A 252 17.56 -36.58 2.39
CA ALA A 252 18.52 -36.35 3.50
C ALA A 252 19.70 -35.44 3.02
N PRO A 253 20.81 -35.22 3.76
CA PRO A 253 21.00 -34.76 5.15
C PRO A 253 21.81 -33.44 5.24
N ALA A 254 21.84 -32.87 6.45
CA ALA A 254 22.49 -31.61 6.82
C ALA A 254 24.04 -31.64 6.85
N LYS A 255 24.67 -30.47 6.63
CA LYS A 255 25.97 -30.12 7.24
C LYS A 255 26.00 -28.66 7.68
N SER A 256 26.56 -28.46 8.88
CA SER A 256 26.69 -27.22 9.63
C SER A 256 27.66 -26.22 9.00
N SER A 257 27.38 -24.93 9.13
CA SER A 257 28.10 -23.93 9.98
C SER A 257 29.01 -23.02 9.18
N ASN A 258 28.70 -21.71 9.14
CA ASN A 258 29.56 -20.66 9.71
C ASN A 258 29.02 -19.24 9.45
N LYS A 259 29.05 -18.40 10.49
CA LYS A 259 28.93 -16.94 10.41
C LYS A 259 30.19 -16.36 9.74
N THR A 260 30.04 -15.45 8.78
CA THR A 260 30.53 -14.04 8.80
C THR A 260 30.61 -13.36 7.42
N SER A 261 30.42 -12.03 7.43
CA SER A 261 30.67 -11.00 6.39
C SER A 261 29.55 -10.70 5.36
N GLY A 262 29.29 -9.40 5.19
CA GLY A 262 28.14 -8.81 4.49
C GLY A 262 28.16 -8.95 2.97
N GLY A 263 27.90 -10.15 2.46
CA GLY A 263 27.64 -10.40 1.04
C GLY A 263 26.17 -10.14 0.65
N ILE A 264 25.94 -9.83 -0.64
CA ILE A 264 24.61 -9.68 -1.20
C ILE A 264 23.82 -10.98 -0.96
N LYS A 265 22.74 -10.90 -0.17
CA LYS A 265 21.93 -12.06 0.21
C LYS A 265 21.24 -12.64 -1.03
N SER A 266 21.52 -13.92 -1.32
CA SER A 266 20.79 -14.68 -2.34
C SER A 266 19.36 -14.94 -1.87
N VAL A 267 18.39 -14.71 -2.74
CA VAL A 267 16.95 -14.95 -2.52
C VAL A 267 16.41 -16.09 -3.38
N GLY A 268 17.27 -16.70 -4.22
CA GLY A 268 16.90 -17.84 -5.05
C GLY A 268 17.88 -18.06 -6.20
N LYS A 269 17.54 -18.98 -7.11
CA LYS A 269 18.27 -19.22 -8.36
C LYS A 269 17.32 -19.10 -9.53
N ILE A 270 17.86 -18.66 -10.67
CA ILE A 270 17.21 -18.76 -11.96
C ILE A 270 18.01 -19.69 -12.86
N LYS A 271 17.31 -20.48 -13.68
CA LYS A 271 17.85 -21.17 -14.85
C LYS A 271 17.67 -20.31 -16.08
N ILE A 272 18.70 -20.20 -16.90
CA ILE A 272 18.65 -19.43 -18.15
C ILE A 272 17.81 -20.19 -19.17
N VAL A 273 16.84 -19.49 -19.76
CA VAL A 273 15.86 -20.02 -20.71
C VAL A 273 15.61 -19.03 -21.85
N GLY A 274 15.00 -19.48 -22.94
CA GLY A 274 14.48 -18.58 -23.99
C GLY A 274 15.54 -17.80 -24.80
N VAL A 275 16.82 -18.18 -24.71
CA VAL A 275 17.93 -17.67 -25.52
C VAL A 275 18.46 -18.77 -26.45
N LYS A 276 19.10 -18.39 -27.57
CA LYS A 276 19.71 -19.36 -28.50
C LYS A 276 20.90 -20.11 -27.89
N SER A 277 21.80 -19.39 -27.19
CA SER A 277 23.02 -19.97 -26.61
C SER A 277 23.34 -19.44 -25.21
N ALA A 278 23.30 -18.12 -25.00
CA ALA A 278 23.58 -17.50 -23.71
C ALA A 278 22.75 -16.21 -23.50
N ALA A 279 22.49 -15.89 -22.24
CA ALA A 279 21.92 -14.61 -21.83
C ALA A 279 23.03 -13.64 -21.39
N ILE A 280 22.85 -12.36 -21.68
CA ILE A 280 23.81 -11.31 -21.31
C ILE A 280 23.59 -10.90 -19.85
N ILE A 281 24.69 -10.82 -19.10
CA ILE A 281 24.76 -10.23 -17.76
C ILE A 281 25.20 -8.77 -17.91
N MET A 282 24.37 -7.85 -17.42
CA MET A 282 24.51 -6.41 -17.56
C MET A 282 24.87 -5.73 -16.24
N ASP A 283 25.49 -4.56 -16.31
CA ASP A 283 25.84 -3.74 -15.14
C ASP A 283 24.65 -2.97 -14.54
N LYS A 284 23.61 -2.67 -15.33
CA LYS A 284 22.37 -1.99 -14.90
C LYS A 284 21.11 -2.56 -15.60
N PRO A 285 19.90 -2.38 -15.04
CA PRO A 285 18.65 -2.91 -15.59
C PRO A 285 18.10 -2.02 -16.71
N ASP A 286 18.92 -1.78 -17.73
CA ASP A 286 18.62 -0.95 -18.90
C ASP A 286 19.35 -1.55 -20.12
N ARG A 287 18.69 -2.46 -20.85
CA ARG A 287 19.28 -3.16 -22.00
C ARG A 287 19.76 -2.25 -23.12
N LYS A 288 19.23 -1.02 -23.23
CA LYS A 288 19.63 -0.05 -24.27
C LYS A 288 20.95 0.63 -23.93
N ASN A 289 21.19 0.91 -22.64
CA ASN A 289 22.33 1.73 -22.21
C ASN A 289 23.33 0.99 -21.30
N ALA A 290 23.08 -0.28 -20.96
CA ALA A 290 23.94 -1.08 -20.09
C ALA A 290 25.21 -1.55 -20.80
N LYS A 291 26.28 -1.72 -20.02
CA LYS A 291 27.50 -2.41 -20.44
C LYS A 291 27.30 -3.92 -20.26
N ASN A 292 27.74 -4.68 -21.26
CA ASN A 292 27.79 -6.14 -21.17
C ASN A 292 28.97 -6.52 -20.26
N VAL A 293 28.66 -7.15 -19.13
CA VAL A 293 29.66 -7.53 -18.13
C VAL A 293 30.16 -8.95 -18.36
N ASP A 294 29.24 -9.87 -18.67
CA ASP A 294 29.54 -11.27 -18.96
C ASP A 294 28.33 -11.93 -19.67
N THR A 295 28.40 -13.23 -19.93
CA THR A 295 27.29 -14.05 -20.44
C THR A 295 27.10 -15.32 -19.61
N ILE A 296 25.89 -15.88 -19.64
CA ILE A 296 25.57 -17.14 -19.00
C ILE A 296 24.80 -18.06 -19.95
N GLY A 297 25.32 -19.27 -20.14
CA GLY A 297 24.78 -20.25 -21.10
C GLY A 297 23.35 -20.72 -20.80
N LEU A 298 22.63 -21.06 -21.85
CA LEU A 298 21.29 -21.67 -21.79
C LEU A 298 21.32 -22.90 -20.86
N GLY A 299 20.32 -22.99 -19.98
CA GLY A 299 20.18 -24.09 -19.03
C GLY A 299 21.09 -24.01 -17.80
N LYS A 300 22.07 -23.09 -17.74
CA LYS A 300 22.85 -22.85 -16.52
C LYS A 300 22.03 -22.08 -15.49
N THR A 301 22.40 -22.23 -14.22
CA THR A 301 21.73 -21.55 -13.10
C THR A 301 22.60 -20.48 -12.49
N ILE A 302 22.00 -19.38 -12.04
CA ILE A 302 22.68 -18.30 -11.33
C ILE A 302 21.88 -17.84 -10.12
N ASN A 303 22.58 -17.51 -9.04
CA ASN A 303 21.97 -16.95 -7.83
C ASN A 303 21.40 -15.56 -8.14
N ILE A 304 20.24 -15.26 -7.56
CA ILE A 304 19.61 -13.94 -7.64
C ILE A 304 19.49 -13.32 -6.25
N SER A 305 19.51 -11.99 -6.22
CA SER A 305 19.22 -11.16 -5.05
C SER A 305 17.85 -10.48 -5.13
N GLY A 306 17.14 -10.61 -6.26
CA GLY A 306 15.83 -10.02 -6.47
C GLY A 306 15.46 -9.90 -7.96
N SER A 307 14.49 -9.03 -8.23
CA SER A 307 14.11 -8.62 -9.58
C SER A 307 13.63 -7.16 -9.57
N VAL A 308 13.80 -6.46 -10.69
CA VAL A 308 13.39 -5.06 -10.86
C VAL A 308 12.74 -4.83 -12.21
N LYS A 309 11.80 -3.88 -12.29
CA LYS A 309 11.11 -3.54 -13.55
C LYS A 309 12.04 -3.00 -14.64
N GLY A 310 13.04 -2.19 -14.28
CA GLY A 310 13.80 -1.39 -15.24
C GLY A 310 12.92 -0.37 -16.00
N SER A 311 13.52 0.38 -16.92
CA SER A 311 12.83 1.43 -17.69
C SER A 311 12.35 0.96 -19.07
N ASN A 312 12.89 -0.16 -19.58
CA ASN A 312 12.79 -0.52 -21.00
C ASN A 312 12.60 -2.02 -21.27
N ASN A 313 12.16 -2.81 -20.29
CA ASN A 313 11.80 -4.21 -20.49
C ASN A 313 10.48 -4.52 -19.77
N SER A 314 9.43 -4.87 -20.52
CA SER A 314 8.11 -5.19 -19.98
C SER A 314 8.10 -6.44 -19.10
N LYS A 315 9.11 -7.32 -19.25
CA LYS A 315 9.32 -8.51 -18.42
C LYS A 315 10.31 -8.28 -17.27
N GLY A 316 10.78 -7.05 -17.09
CA GLY A 316 11.71 -6.70 -16.02
C GLY A 316 13.12 -7.26 -16.21
N TYR A 317 13.86 -7.32 -15.11
CA TYR A 317 15.23 -7.82 -15.00
C TYR A 317 15.39 -8.63 -13.73
N TRP A 318 16.13 -9.73 -13.83
CA TRP A 318 16.62 -10.49 -12.68
C TRP A 318 17.86 -9.81 -12.10
N GLU A 319 17.89 -9.56 -10.80
CA GLU A 319 19.07 -9.05 -10.09
C GLU A 319 19.97 -10.24 -9.72
N VAL A 320 20.88 -10.64 -10.62
CA VAL A 320 21.76 -11.79 -10.42
C VAL A 320 22.98 -11.42 -9.56
N ILE A 321 23.52 -12.38 -8.82
CA ILE A 321 24.77 -12.24 -8.05
C ILE A 321 25.89 -12.83 -8.91
N HIS A 322 26.77 -11.97 -9.41
CA HIS A 322 27.84 -12.36 -10.33
C HIS A 322 29.12 -11.57 -10.02
N GLY A 323 30.25 -12.26 -9.81
CA GLY A 323 31.51 -11.65 -9.40
C GLY A 323 31.42 -10.89 -8.07
N GLY A 324 30.60 -11.35 -7.13
CA GLY A 324 30.35 -10.69 -5.84
C GLY A 324 29.52 -9.39 -5.92
N LYS A 325 29.07 -8.99 -7.10
CA LYS A 325 28.29 -7.76 -7.33
C LYS A 325 26.87 -8.08 -7.82
N ARG A 326 25.95 -7.15 -7.61
CA ARG A 326 24.62 -7.20 -8.21
C ARG A 326 24.72 -6.83 -9.69
N ARG A 327 24.24 -7.72 -10.56
CA ARG A 327 24.17 -7.57 -12.01
C ARG A 327 22.77 -7.89 -12.50
N TYR A 328 22.54 -7.78 -13.80
CA TYR A 328 21.18 -7.87 -14.35
C TYR A 328 21.10 -8.80 -15.56
N VAL A 329 20.11 -9.68 -15.58
CA VAL A 329 19.72 -10.47 -16.76
C VAL A 329 18.31 -10.08 -17.15
N SER A 330 18.02 -9.93 -18.45
CA SER A 330 16.65 -9.60 -18.91
C SER A 330 15.64 -10.64 -18.41
N GLY A 331 14.51 -10.17 -17.87
CA GLY A 331 13.54 -11.00 -17.14
C GLY A 331 12.99 -12.17 -17.94
N GLN A 332 12.82 -12.00 -19.25
CA GLN A 332 12.35 -13.04 -20.17
C GLN A 332 13.31 -14.23 -20.35
N TYR A 333 14.57 -14.11 -19.89
CA TYR A 333 15.59 -15.14 -20.07
C TYR A 333 15.96 -15.91 -18.79
N GLY A 334 15.21 -15.70 -17.71
CA GLY A 334 15.39 -16.42 -16.45
C GLY A 334 14.10 -17.04 -15.96
N LYS A 335 14.18 -18.31 -15.54
CA LYS A 335 13.09 -19.04 -14.88
C LYS A 335 13.56 -19.50 -13.51
N MET A 336 12.82 -19.19 -12.45
CA MET A 336 13.16 -19.63 -11.09
C MET A 336 13.29 -21.16 -11.02
N VAL A 337 14.32 -21.62 -10.31
CA VAL A 337 14.59 -23.03 -9.99
C VAL A 337 14.95 -23.18 -8.52
#